data_AF-A0A9X1U4C5-F1
#
_entry.id   AF-A0A9X1U4C5-F1
#
_cell.length_a   1.000
_cell.length_b   1.000
_cell.length_c   1.000
_cell.angle_alpha   90.00
_cell.angle_beta   90.00
_cell.angle_gamma   90.00
#
_symmetry.space_group_name_H-M   'P 1'
#
loop_
_entity.id
_entity.type
_entity.pdbx_description
1 polymer ?
#
loop_
_entity_poly.entity_id
_entity_poly.type
_entity_poly.pdbx_seq_one_letter_code
_entity_poly.pdbx_strand_id
1 'polypeptide(L)'
;MRMPFLKASAILPAVVIALAAPATAQVKETATCKLTNTAKGTTLFEGPCRVKQSQSGANTTFSVKMGDTEPFMFAGQRGSSNWMHGPDRTQFTDLPNGGIFRWGDFALVVAEN
;
A
#
# COMPACT_ATOMS: atom_id res chain seq x y z
N MET A 1 -17.85 1.36 -72.88
CA MET A 1 -18.91 1.83 -71.95
C MET A 1 -18.34 1.80 -70.53
N ARG A 2 -18.26 2.96 -69.88
CA ARG A 2 -18.13 3.16 -68.41
C ARG A 2 -19.40 2.52 -67.75
N MET A 3 -19.48 2.00 -66.52
CA MET A 3 -18.88 2.29 -65.22
C MET A 3 -19.39 1.20 -64.21
N PRO A 4 -19.17 1.26 -62.87
CA PRO A 4 -18.66 0.18 -62.01
C PRO A 4 -19.74 -0.37 -61.03
N PHE A 5 -19.36 -0.76 -59.80
CA PHE A 5 -20.15 -1.19 -58.62
C PHE A 5 -20.01 -2.70 -58.33
N LEU A 6 -19.81 -3.20 -57.10
CA LEU A 6 -20.02 -2.65 -55.76
C LEU A 6 -19.08 -3.36 -54.75
N LYS A 7 -18.72 -2.62 -53.69
CA LYS A 7 -17.90 -2.99 -52.52
C LYS A 7 -18.46 -4.14 -51.69
N ALA A 8 -17.57 -4.92 -51.06
CA ALA A 8 -17.85 -5.60 -49.79
C ALA A 8 -16.56 -5.68 -48.95
N SER A 9 -16.29 -4.64 -48.16
CA SER A 9 -15.35 -4.72 -47.04
C SER A 9 -16.14 -5.12 -45.80
N ALA A 10 -15.90 -6.35 -45.32
CA ALA A 10 -16.39 -6.81 -44.03
C ALA A 10 -15.53 -6.17 -42.92
N ILE A 11 -16.15 -5.32 -42.11
CA ILE A 11 -15.54 -4.72 -40.92
C ILE A 11 -15.80 -5.70 -39.77
N LEU A 12 -14.73 -6.31 -39.24
CA LEU A 12 -14.77 -7.13 -38.03
C LEU A 12 -14.94 -6.23 -36.78
N PRO A 13 -15.79 -6.58 -35.82
CA PRO A 13 -15.93 -5.84 -34.58
C PRO A 13 -14.70 -6.09 -33.69
N ALA A 14 -13.95 -5.02 -33.39
CA ALA A 14 -12.88 -5.05 -32.41
C ALA A 14 -13.49 -5.20 -31.00
N VAL A 15 -13.35 -6.39 -30.41
CA VAL A 15 -13.63 -6.64 -28.99
C VAL A 15 -12.57 -5.92 -28.17
N VAL A 16 -12.92 -4.77 -27.61
CA VAL A 16 -12.07 -4.04 -26.66
C VAL A 16 -12.17 -4.74 -25.31
N ILE A 17 -11.20 -5.60 -25.02
CA ILE A 17 -11.02 -6.16 -23.66
C ILE A 17 -10.50 -5.01 -22.80
N ALA A 18 -11.39 -4.37 -22.03
CA ALA A 18 -11.00 -3.47 -20.98
C ALA A 18 -10.31 -4.29 -19.88
N LEU A 19 -8.97 -4.32 -19.87
CA LEU A 19 -8.20 -4.82 -18.74
C LEU A 19 -8.49 -3.91 -17.54
N ALA A 20 -9.35 -4.37 -16.63
CA ALA A 20 -9.50 -3.78 -15.31
C ALA A 20 -8.16 -3.94 -14.58
N ALA A 21 -7.36 -2.87 -14.53
CA ALA A 21 -6.18 -2.83 -13.68
C ALA A 21 -6.63 -3.01 -12.23
N PRO A 22 -6.01 -3.92 -11.44
CA PRO A 22 -6.27 -3.97 -10.02
C PRO A 22 -5.83 -2.65 -9.40
N ALA A 23 -6.78 -1.90 -8.87
CA ALA A 23 -6.51 -0.71 -8.07
C ALA A 23 -5.75 -1.15 -6.82
N THR A 24 -4.42 -1.06 -6.86
CA THR A 24 -3.60 -1.11 -5.65
C THR A 24 -3.84 0.20 -4.92
N ALA A 25 -4.46 0.12 -3.74
CA ALA A 25 -4.65 1.27 -2.86
C ALA A 25 -3.28 1.93 -2.62
N GLN A 26 -3.07 3.09 -3.24
CA GLN A 26 -1.89 3.92 -3.05
C GLN A 26 -2.08 4.63 -1.71
N VAL A 27 -1.29 4.25 -0.71
CA VAL A 27 -1.28 4.99 0.56
C VAL A 27 -0.84 6.42 0.27
N LYS A 28 -1.63 7.42 0.69
CA LYS A 28 -1.29 8.83 0.57
C LYS A 28 0.07 9.06 1.23
N GLU A 29 0.92 9.83 0.56
CA GLU A 29 2.29 10.11 1.03
C GLU A 29 2.32 10.81 2.40
N THR A 30 1.19 11.37 2.86
CA THR A 30 0.99 11.94 4.20
C THR A 30 -0.10 11.21 4.99
N ALA A 31 0.21 10.82 6.22
CA ALA A 31 -0.72 10.25 7.18
C ALA A 31 -0.48 10.86 8.58
N THR A 32 -1.35 10.54 9.54
CA THR A 32 -1.10 10.74 10.96
C THR A 32 -0.59 9.43 11.55
N CYS A 33 0.53 9.49 12.27
CA CYS A 33 1.12 8.34 12.93
C CYS A 33 1.07 8.48 14.44
N LYS A 34 0.86 7.36 15.12
CA LYS A 34 0.95 7.26 16.58
C LYS A 34 1.82 6.06 16.96
N LEU A 35 2.99 6.34 17.53
CA LEU A 35 3.90 5.33 18.08
C LEU A 35 3.70 5.23 19.59
N THR A 36 3.45 4.02 20.08
CA THR A 36 3.22 3.73 21.50
C THR A 36 4.14 2.64 21.98
N ASN A 37 4.75 2.82 23.15
CA ASN A 37 5.32 1.72 23.93
C ASN A 37 4.19 1.06 24.72
N THR A 38 3.76 -0.12 24.31
CA THR A 38 2.62 -0.84 24.88
C THR A 38 2.93 -1.42 26.25
N ALA A 39 4.19 -1.75 26.56
CA ALA A 39 4.56 -2.23 27.89
C ALA A 39 4.44 -1.15 28.97
N LYS A 40 4.72 0.11 28.59
CA LYS A 40 4.62 1.29 29.49
C LYS A 40 3.33 2.07 29.31
N GLY A 41 2.48 1.71 28.35
CA GLY A 41 1.27 2.46 28.00
C GLY A 41 1.54 3.91 27.59
N THR A 42 2.72 4.21 27.06
CA THR A 42 3.17 5.59 26.80
C THR A 42 3.22 5.88 25.30
N THR A 43 2.60 6.97 24.86
CA THR A 43 2.74 7.46 23.48
C THR A 43 4.08 8.18 23.32
N LEU A 44 4.91 7.68 22.42
CA LEU A 44 6.24 8.21 22.12
C LEU A 44 6.21 9.26 21.01
N PHE A 45 5.24 9.13 20.09
CA PHE A 45 5.04 10.06 19.00
C PHE A 45 3.57 10.09 18.60
N GLU A 46 3.04 11.26 18.31
CA GLU A 46 1.72 11.46 17.71
C GLU A 46 1.78 12.71 16.82
N GLY A 47 1.53 12.55 15.53
CA GLY A 47 1.63 13.66 14.58
C GLY A 47 1.72 13.24 13.12
N PRO A 48 2.00 14.18 12.21
CA PRO A 48 2.10 13.88 10.79
C PRO A 48 3.30 12.99 10.50
N CYS A 49 3.12 12.06 9.56
CA CYS A 49 4.16 11.16 9.08
C CYS A 49 4.06 11.00 7.56
N ARG A 50 5.18 10.58 6.97
CA ARG A 50 5.25 10.25 5.55
C ARG A 50 5.29 8.73 5.40
N VAL A 51 4.42 8.20 4.57
CA VAL A 51 4.33 6.76 4.33
C VAL A 51 4.62 6.50 2.87
N LYS A 52 5.58 5.62 2.61
CA LYS A 52 5.87 5.11 1.28
C LYS A 52 5.63 3.62 1.25
N GLN A 53 4.77 3.18 0.35
CA GLN A 53 4.56 1.77 0.08
C GLN A 53 5.31 1.39 -1.20
N SER A 54 6.07 0.31 -1.16
CA SER A 54 6.69 -0.31 -2.34
C SER A 54 6.28 -1.76 -2.42
N GLN A 55 6.00 -2.25 -3.62
CA GLN A 55 5.59 -3.63 -3.84
C GLN A 55 6.56 -4.29 -4.83
N SER A 56 7.05 -5.48 -4.48
CA SER A 56 7.92 -6.30 -5.31
C SER A 56 7.39 -7.73 -5.33
N GLY A 57 6.70 -8.10 -6.41
CA GLY A 57 5.93 -9.33 -6.47
C GLY A 57 4.86 -9.39 -5.38
N ALA A 58 4.86 -10.45 -4.57
CA ALA A 58 3.95 -10.60 -3.44
C ALA A 58 4.38 -9.82 -2.19
N ASN A 59 5.63 -9.33 -2.14
CA ASN A 59 6.17 -8.63 -0.98
C ASN A 59 5.82 -7.15 -1.03
N THR A 60 5.44 -6.61 0.12
CA THR A 60 5.13 -5.21 0.36
C THR A 60 6.08 -4.68 1.42
N THR A 61 6.63 -3.49 1.17
CA THR A 61 7.44 -2.76 2.13
C THR A 61 6.77 -1.42 2.42
N PHE A 62 6.53 -1.14 3.70
CA PHE A 62 6.14 0.17 4.19
C PHE A 62 7.34 0.87 4.81
N SER A 63 7.58 2.10 4.39
CA SER A 63 8.53 3.03 4.99
C SER A 63 7.74 4.15 5.65
N VAL A 64 7.82 4.26 6.97
CA VAL A 64 7.07 5.25 7.76
C VAL A 64 8.04 6.21 8.41
N LYS A 65 8.13 7.43 7.90
CA LYS A 65 8.99 8.50 8.44
C LYS A 65 8.17 9.41 9.36
N MET A 66 8.57 9.50 10.63
CA MET A 66 7.94 10.34 11.65
C MET A 66 8.89 11.49 12.03
N GLY A 67 8.47 12.73 11.79
CA GLY A 67 9.34 13.90 11.97
C GLY A 67 10.69 13.75 11.24
N ASP A 68 11.77 14.12 11.93
CA ASP A 68 13.14 14.05 11.41
C ASP A 68 13.87 12.72 11.68
N THR A 69 13.16 11.73 12.22
CA THR A 69 13.76 10.42 12.53
C THR A 69 14.05 9.58 11.29
N GLU A 70 14.83 8.51 11.47
CA GLU A 70 14.98 7.47 10.46
C GLU A 70 13.63 6.80 10.17
N PRO A 71 13.34 6.43 8.90
CA PRO A 71 12.10 5.76 8.58
C PRO A 71 12.00 4.37 9.21
N PHE A 72 10.85 4.07 9.79
CA PHE A 72 10.52 2.73 10.24
C PHE A 72 10.15 1.87 9.04
N MET A 73 10.88 0.77 8.85
CA MET A 73 10.70 -0.13 7.72
C MET A 73 9.95 -1.38 8.16
N PHE A 74 8.86 -1.71 7.46
CA PHE A 74 8.09 -2.93 7.66
C PHE A 74 7.99 -3.68 6.35
N ALA A 75 8.34 -4.96 6.33
CA ALA A 75 8.29 -5.77 5.13
C ALA A 75 7.49 -7.05 5.39
N GLY A 76 6.66 -7.44 4.43
CA GLY A 76 5.87 -8.65 4.53
C GLY A 76 4.93 -8.82 3.36
N GLN A 77 4.10 -9.85 3.39
CA GLN A 77 3.06 -10.06 2.40
C GLN A 77 1.71 -9.61 2.98
N ARG A 78 0.97 -8.75 2.26
CA ARG A 78 -0.40 -8.39 2.69
C ARG A 78 -1.27 -9.65 2.81
N GLY A 79 -2.08 -9.71 3.86
CA GLY A 79 -2.89 -10.90 4.19
C GLY A 79 -2.11 -12.07 4.80
N SER A 80 -0.80 -11.93 4.99
CA SER A 80 0.04 -12.91 5.69
C SER A 80 0.37 -12.43 7.10
N SER A 81 0.71 -13.38 7.98
CA SER A 81 1.29 -13.12 9.31
C SER A 81 2.81 -12.90 9.27
N ASN A 82 3.45 -13.09 8.12
CA ASN A 82 4.90 -12.94 7.94
C ASN A 82 5.29 -11.49 7.66
N TRP A 83 5.12 -10.62 8.64
CA TRP A 83 5.62 -9.25 8.62
C TRP A 83 6.84 -9.11 9.53
N MET A 84 7.77 -8.24 9.14
CA MET A 84 9.04 -8.04 9.83
C MET A 84 9.36 -6.55 9.98
N HIS A 85 10.00 -6.18 11.07
CA HIS A 85 10.66 -4.89 11.30
C HIS A 85 12.11 -5.18 11.72
N GLY A 86 13.07 -4.98 10.81
CA GLY A 86 14.43 -5.46 11.04
C GLY A 86 14.45 -6.98 11.32
N PRO A 87 15.07 -7.45 12.43
CA PRO A 87 15.06 -8.85 12.82
C PRO A 87 13.76 -9.28 13.53
N ASP A 88 12.89 -8.34 13.90
CA ASP A 88 11.72 -8.61 14.73
C ASP A 88 10.50 -8.99 13.90
N ARG A 89 9.73 -9.95 14.39
CA ARG A 89 8.41 -10.26 13.82
C ARG A 89 7.43 -9.15 14.16
N THR A 90 6.68 -8.74 13.14
CA THR A 90 5.66 -7.71 13.22
C THR A 90 4.30 -8.33 12.95
N GLN A 91 3.29 -7.94 13.72
CA GLN A 91 1.90 -8.16 13.37
C GLN A 91 1.42 -6.95 12.58
N PHE A 92 0.87 -7.20 11.40
CA PHE A 92 0.25 -6.17 10.58
C PHE A 92 -1.26 -6.35 10.57
N THR A 93 -1.99 -5.28 10.86
CA THR A 93 -3.44 -5.21 10.69
C THR A 93 -3.74 -4.13 9.66
N ASP A 94 -4.30 -4.54 8.53
CA ASP A 94 -4.73 -3.62 7.47
C ASP A 94 -6.02 -2.92 7.91
N LEU A 95 -6.11 -1.60 7.73
CA LEU A 95 -7.29 -0.80 8.02
C LEU A 95 -7.75 -0.08 6.75
N PRO A 96 -9.05 0.29 6.62
CA PRO A 96 -9.55 0.96 5.42
C PRO A 96 -8.80 2.25 5.03
N ASN A 97 -8.27 2.98 6.02
CA ASN A 97 -7.53 4.23 5.85
C ASN A 97 -6.17 4.16 6.57
N GLY A 98 -5.46 3.04 6.48
CA GLY A 98 -4.13 2.91 7.06
C GLY A 98 -3.82 1.53 7.60
N GLY A 99 -3.08 1.44 8.70
CA GLY A 99 -2.69 0.15 9.26
C GLY A 99 -2.04 0.24 10.63
N ILE A 100 -1.98 -0.91 11.30
CA ILE A 100 -1.35 -1.05 12.60
C ILE A 100 -0.20 -2.04 12.48
N PHE A 101 1.00 -1.61 12.88
CA PHE A 101 2.18 -2.45 13.01
C PHE A 101 2.47 -2.67 14.49
N ARG A 102 2.64 -3.92 14.93
CA ARG A 102 3.02 -4.24 16.31
C ARG A 102 4.24 -5.15 16.32
N TRP A 103 5.28 -4.78 17.03
CA TRP A 103 6.52 -5.57 17.17
C TRP A 103 7.08 -5.35 18.57
N GLY A 104 7.53 -6.43 19.22
CA GLY A 104 7.94 -6.38 20.63
C GLY A 104 6.90 -5.64 21.51
N ASP A 105 7.35 -4.60 22.21
CA ASP A 105 6.53 -3.73 23.06
C ASP A 105 6.08 -2.44 22.36
N PHE A 106 6.06 -2.40 21.04
CA PHE A 106 5.72 -1.21 20.27
C PHE A 106 4.50 -1.45 19.38
N ALA A 107 3.70 -0.39 19.24
CA ALA A 107 2.62 -0.32 18.27
C ALA A 107 2.69 1.01 17.52
N LEU A 108 2.70 0.93 16.19
CA LEU A 108 2.62 2.07 15.28
C LEU A 108 1.30 2.01 14.54
N VAL A 109 0.44 2.99 14.79
CA VAL A 109 -0.79 3.21 14.04
C VAL A 109 -0.49 4.24 12.96
N VAL A 110 -0.87 3.94 11.73
CA VAL A 110 -0.84 4.85 10.59
C VAL A 110 -2.29 5.08 10.17
N ALA A 111 -2.73 6.33 10.14
CA ALA A 111 -4.08 6.73 9.74
C ALA A 111 -4.00 7.81 8.66
N GLU A 112 -4.49 7.49 7.46
CA GLU A 112 -4.62 8.43 6.35
C GLU A 112 -5.76 9.41 6.63
N ASN A 113 -5.52 10.69 6.34
CA ASN A 113 -6.54 11.75 6.36
C ASN A 113 -7.07 12.03 4.95
#